data_AF-A0A2Z2HS26-F1
#
_entry.id   AF-A0A2Z2HS26-F1
#
_cell.length_a   1.000
_cell.length_b   1.000
_cell.length_c   1.000
_cell.angle_alpha   90.00
_cell.angle_beta   90.00
_cell.angle_gamma   90.00
#
_symmetry.space_group_name_H-M   'P 1'
#
loop_
_entity.id
_entity.type
_entity.pdbx_description
1 polymer ?
#
loop_
_entity_poly.entity_id
_entity_poly.type
_entity_poly.pdbx_seq_one_letter_code
_entity_poly.pdbx_strand_id
1 'polypeptide(L)'
;MSDEEYNPIAYSRTLNEAIQRMHRARSLFLRQRIKEGGVSHDTLTDFEEAIVTMYYELRPHAATDKRTKEEWENHQIDRTVQQCGQLVEQSGEFTGGGIVQQKRESTVNHLDGAILLRLSRVFDEMSHELGFGAPTSSEPHEDNPGLGDLRGLLIDRGQTEAAEQLPNLRGDGREEDEDANDLEDGDS
;
A
#
# COMPACT_ATOMS: atom_id res chain seq x y z
N MET A 1 14.77 29.47 -8.90
CA MET A 1 14.15 28.15 -8.75
C MET A 1 12.73 28.34 -9.24
N SER A 2 12.38 27.70 -10.34
CA SER A 2 11.05 27.82 -10.94
C SER A 2 10.02 27.19 -10.01
N ASP A 3 9.00 27.95 -9.63
CA ASP A 3 7.78 27.43 -9.03
C ASP A 3 7.14 26.50 -10.07
N GLU A 4 7.49 25.22 -9.97
CA GLU A 4 6.89 24.16 -10.76
C GLU A 4 5.41 24.15 -10.38
N GLU A 5 4.57 24.52 -11.33
CA GLU A 5 3.13 24.69 -11.16
C GLU A 5 2.55 23.39 -10.58
N TYR A 6 2.20 23.41 -9.28
CA TYR A 6 1.67 22.26 -8.58
C TYR A 6 0.41 21.77 -9.31
N ASN A 7 0.53 20.65 -10.03
CA ASN A 7 -0.59 20.02 -10.70
C ASN A 7 -1.14 18.90 -9.79
N PRO A 8 -2.24 19.15 -9.07
CA PRO A 8 -2.78 18.21 -8.08
C PRO A 8 -3.20 16.87 -8.70
N ILE A 9 -3.52 16.83 -10.00
CA ILE A 9 -3.95 15.63 -10.71
C ILE A 9 -2.76 14.75 -11.08
N ALA A 10 -1.67 15.35 -11.55
CA ALA A 10 -0.45 14.60 -11.86
C ALA A 10 0.17 14.01 -10.58
N TYR A 11 0.13 14.76 -9.48
CA TYR A 11 0.69 14.35 -8.20
C TYR A 11 -0.14 13.26 -7.49
N SER A 12 -1.47 13.35 -7.53
CA SER A 12 -2.32 12.28 -6.98
C SER A 12 -2.11 10.96 -7.72
N ARG A 13 -1.79 11.02 -9.02
CA ARG A 13 -1.46 9.84 -9.80
C ARG A 13 -0.12 9.22 -9.39
N THR A 14 0.94 10.02 -9.22
CA THR A 14 2.26 9.49 -8.81
C THR A 14 2.21 8.84 -7.43
N LEU A 15 1.51 9.48 -6.48
CA LEU A 15 1.32 8.93 -5.14
C LEU A 15 0.52 7.62 -5.17
N ASN A 16 -0.57 7.54 -5.95
CA ASN A 16 -1.33 6.30 -6.10
C ASN A 16 -0.51 5.17 -6.74
N GLU A 17 0.31 5.49 -7.74
CA GLU A 17 1.24 4.53 -8.35
C GLU A 17 2.28 4.03 -7.34
N ALA A 18 2.81 4.92 -6.50
CA ALA A 18 3.74 4.58 -5.43
C ALA A 18 3.09 3.68 -4.36
N ILE A 19 1.86 3.98 -3.94
CA ILE A 19 1.08 3.17 -2.98
C ILE A 19 0.90 1.74 -3.54
N GLN A 20 0.49 1.63 -4.81
CA GLN A 20 0.33 0.33 -5.46
C GLN A 20 1.65 -0.44 -5.55
N ARG A 21 2.75 0.24 -5.89
CA ARG A 21 4.09 -0.37 -5.95
C ARG A 21 4.50 -0.91 -4.59
N MET A 22 4.31 -0.13 -3.52
CA MET A 22 4.58 -0.55 -2.14
C MET A 22 3.75 -1.77 -1.75
N HIS A 23 2.44 -1.77 -2.01
CA HIS A 23 1.58 -2.92 -1.70
C HIS A 23 1.98 -4.20 -2.45
N ARG A 24 2.34 -4.08 -3.74
CA ARG A 24 2.84 -5.22 -4.53
C ARG A 24 4.14 -5.76 -3.95
N ALA A 25 5.11 -4.89 -3.67
CA ALA A 25 6.41 -5.28 -3.11
C ALA A 25 6.26 -5.92 -1.72
N ARG A 26 5.42 -5.34 -0.85
CA ARG A 26 5.08 -5.92 0.46
C ARG A 26 4.45 -7.31 0.34
N SER A 27 3.51 -7.47 -0.59
CA SER A 27 2.82 -8.74 -0.81
C SER A 27 3.79 -9.82 -1.30
N LEU A 28 4.73 -9.46 -2.19
CA LEU A 28 5.78 -10.36 -2.66
C LEU A 28 6.73 -10.74 -1.52
N PHE A 29 7.17 -9.76 -0.73
CA PHE A 29 8.01 -9.96 0.46
C PHE A 29 7.38 -10.94 1.45
N LEU A 30 6.12 -10.71 1.83
CA LEU A 30 5.40 -11.59 2.76
C LEU A 30 5.18 -12.98 2.18
N ARG A 31 4.87 -13.08 0.89
CA ARG A 31 4.68 -14.36 0.20
C ARG A 31 5.96 -15.21 0.21
N GLN A 32 7.11 -14.63 -0.13
CA GLN A 32 8.39 -15.35 -0.07
C GLN A 32 8.71 -15.77 1.36
N ARG A 33 8.61 -14.85 2.32
CA ARG A 33 8.88 -15.13 3.73
C ARG A 33 8.06 -16.31 4.27
N ILE A 34 6.77 -16.38 3.92
CA ILE A 34 5.86 -17.44 4.38
C ILE A 34 6.10 -18.76 3.65
N LYS A 35 6.31 -18.74 2.32
CA LYS A 35 6.42 -19.96 1.51
C LYS A 35 7.80 -20.59 1.52
N GLU A 36 8.84 -19.77 1.51
CA GLU A 36 10.24 -20.19 1.33
C GLU A 36 11.02 -20.15 2.65
N GLY A 37 10.45 -19.58 3.72
CA GLY A 37 11.09 -19.43 5.02
C GLY A 37 12.17 -18.34 5.06
N GLY A 38 12.36 -17.62 3.96
CA GLY A 38 13.32 -16.53 3.80
C GLY A 38 12.88 -15.54 2.73
N VAL A 39 13.65 -14.47 2.55
CA VAL A 39 13.41 -13.46 1.52
C VAL A 39 14.67 -13.30 0.70
N SER A 40 14.53 -13.34 -0.63
CA SER A 40 15.66 -13.09 -1.53
C SER A 40 16.14 -11.64 -1.43
N HIS A 41 17.43 -11.42 -1.69
CA HIS A 41 18.01 -10.08 -1.66
C HIS A 41 17.33 -9.12 -2.65
N ASP A 42 16.97 -9.62 -3.84
CA ASP A 42 16.26 -8.85 -4.86
C ASP A 42 14.89 -8.38 -4.35
N THR A 43 14.08 -9.27 -3.76
CA THR A 43 12.78 -8.90 -3.19
C THR A 43 12.90 -7.90 -2.03
N LEU A 44 13.95 -8.03 -1.20
CA LEU A 44 14.20 -7.06 -0.13
C LEU A 44 14.53 -5.68 -0.73
N THR A 45 15.38 -5.64 -1.75
CA THR A 45 15.78 -4.41 -2.44
C THR A 45 14.60 -3.75 -3.14
N ASP A 46 13.76 -4.52 -3.85
CA ASP A 46 12.53 -4.03 -4.48
C ASP A 46 11.56 -3.42 -3.45
N PHE A 47 11.46 -4.05 -2.27
CA PHE A 47 10.60 -3.52 -1.20
C PHE A 47 11.18 -2.26 -0.59
N GLU A 48 12.49 -2.20 -0.39
CA GLU A 48 13.19 -1.01 0.07
C GLU A 48 13.02 0.15 -0.92
N GLU A 49 13.21 -0.07 -2.22
CA GLU A 49 13.00 0.95 -3.26
C GLU A 49 11.56 1.48 -3.25
N ALA A 50 10.57 0.62 -3.08
CA ALA A 50 9.17 1.03 -3.00
C ALA A 50 8.89 1.89 -1.75
N ILE A 51 9.51 1.58 -0.62
CA ILE A 51 9.42 2.37 0.63
C ILE A 51 10.10 3.74 0.46
N VAL A 52 11.28 3.78 -0.17
CA VAL A 52 11.99 5.04 -0.45
C VAL A 52 11.18 5.91 -1.43
N THR A 53 10.55 5.31 -2.43
CA THR A 53 9.66 6.04 -3.35
C THR A 53 8.48 6.65 -2.60
N MET A 54 7.79 5.87 -1.76
CA MET A 54 6.69 6.37 -0.92
C MET A 54 7.12 7.49 0.02
N TYR A 55 8.33 7.40 0.60
CA TYR A 55 8.90 8.46 1.42
C TYR A 55 8.96 9.79 0.66
N TYR A 56 9.49 9.80 -0.56
CA TYR A 56 9.61 11.04 -1.34
C TYR A 56 8.26 11.63 -1.76
N GLU A 57 7.27 10.79 -2.05
CA GLU A 57 5.92 11.23 -2.42
C GLU A 57 5.12 11.75 -1.20
N LEU A 58 5.30 11.19 0.00
CA LEU A 58 4.57 11.62 1.20
C LEU A 58 5.24 12.79 1.94
N ARG A 59 6.56 12.99 1.77
CA ARG A 59 7.33 14.02 2.48
C ARG A 59 6.76 15.45 2.35
N PRO A 60 6.28 15.91 1.17
CA PRO A 60 5.67 17.24 1.05
C PRO A 60 4.38 17.39 1.89
N HIS A 61 3.62 16.31 2.07
CA HIS A 61 2.41 16.31 2.89
C HIS A 61 2.74 16.32 4.38
N ALA A 62 3.78 15.59 4.81
CA ALA A 62 4.26 15.62 6.18
C ALA A 62 4.74 17.00 6.63
N ALA A 63 5.18 17.87 5.70
CA ALA A 63 5.54 19.24 6.02
C ALA A 63 4.33 20.17 6.22
N THR A 64 3.19 19.83 5.61
CA THR A 64 2.01 20.70 5.52
C THR A 64 0.95 20.33 6.56
N ASP A 65 0.72 19.04 6.78
CA ASP A 65 -0.27 18.53 7.73
C ASP A 65 0.36 18.25 9.11
N LYS A 66 -0.27 18.78 10.17
CA LYS A 66 0.27 18.70 11.53
C LYS A 66 0.26 17.27 12.08
N ARG A 67 -0.77 16.49 11.77
CA ARG A 67 -0.91 15.11 12.26
C ARG A 67 0.09 14.19 11.58
N THR A 68 0.16 14.25 10.26
CA THR A 68 1.16 13.54 9.46
C THR A 68 2.58 13.88 9.93
N LYS A 69 2.84 15.15 10.26
CA LYS A 69 4.13 15.58 10.82
C LYS A 69 4.46 14.90 12.15
N GLU A 70 3.50 14.84 13.07
CA GLU A 70 3.70 14.20 14.38
C GLU A 70 4.01 12.70 14.20
N GLU A 71 3.27 11.99 13.35
CA GLU A 71 3.57 10.58 13.04
C GLU A 71 4.95 10.41 12.39
N TRP A 72 5.29 11.29 11.45
CA TRP A 72 6.59 11.27 10.77
C TRP A 72 7.77 11.39 11.74
N GLU A 73 7.67 12.34 12.68
CA GLU A 73 8.68 12.57 13.72
C GLU A 73 8.72 11.42 14.73
N ASN A 74 7.57 10.94 15.19
CA ASN A 74 7.45 9.83 16.14
C ASN A 74 8.09 8.53 15.62
N HIS A 75 7.96 8.28 14.33
CA HIS A 75 8.53 7.10 13.68
C HIS A 75 9.97 7.30 13.21
N GLN A 76 10.53 8.50 13.35
CA GLN A 76 11.88 8.87 12.91
C GLN A 76 12.13 8.53 11.43
N ILE A 77 11.10 8.74 10.58
CA ILE A 77 11.09 8.24 9.19
C ILE A 77 12.30 8.74 8.40
N ASP A 78 12.64 10.03 8.53
CA ASP A 78 13.81 10.61 7.85
C ASP A 78 15.11 9.88 8.21
N ARG A 79 15.32 9.58 9.49
CA ARG A 79 16.53 8.91 9.96
C ARG A 79 16.60 7.49 9.43
N THR A 80 15.48 6.78 9.45
CA THR A 80 15.41 5.39 8.98
C THR A 80 15.63 5.29 7.47
N VAL A 81 14.99 6.15 6.68
CA VAL A 81 15.17 6.15 5.22
C VAL A 81 16.57 6.62 4.81
N GLN A 82 17.19 7.54 5.55
CA GLN A 82 18.58 7.95 5.30
C GLN A 82 19.59 6.83 5.48
N GLN A 83 19.25 5.76 6.21
CA GLN A 83 20.11 4.58 6.37
C GLN A 83 20.05 3.64 5.16
N CYS A 84 19.03 3.76 4.31
CA CYS A 84 18.92 3.02 3.05
C CYS A 84 20.04 3.45 2.10
N GLY A 85 20.71 2.49 1.47
CA GLY A 85 21.68 2.79 0.41
C GLY A 85 23.00 3.40 0.90
N GLN A 86 23.22 3.52 2.22
CA GLN A 86 24.50 4.00 2.75
C GLN A 86 25.60 2.96 2.49
N LEU A 87 26.71 3.39 1.91
CA LEU A 87 27.92 2.59 1.81
C LEU A 87 28.55 2.46 3.19
N VAL A 88 28.62 1.23 3.69
CA VAL A 88 29.26 0.90 4.97
C VAL A 88 30.54 0.13 4.67
N GLU A 89 31.66 0.64 5.17
CA GLU A 89 32.92 -0.11 5.15
C GLU A 89 32.90 -1.14 6.29
N GLN A 90 32.95 -2.41 5.92
CA GLN A 90 33.12 -3.51 6.85
C GLN A 90 34.58 -3.98 6.80
N SER A 91 35.27 -3.90 7.94
CA SER A 91 36.59 -4.49 8.11
C SER A 91 36.45 -5.88 8.70
N GLY A 92 36.80 -6.90 7.92
CA GLY A 92 36.94 -8.28 8.39
C GLY A 92 38.39 -8.62 8.70
N GLU A 93 38.64 -9.28 9.82
CA GLU A 93 39.94 -9.87 10.13
C GLU A 93 39.92 -11.34 9.75
N PHE A 94 40.81 -11.74 8.84
CA PHE A 94 41.01 -13.14 8.49
C PHE A 94 42.35 -13.62 9.01
N THR A 95 42.34 -14.75 9.71
CA THR A 95 43.55 -15.40 10.21
C THR A 95 43.83 -16.67 9.41
N GLY A 96 44.97 -16.69 8.72
CA GLY A 96 45.43 -17.85 7.95
C GLY A 96 46.92 -18.07 8.19
N GLY A 97 47.28 -19.22 8.78
CA GLY A 97 48.69 -19.61 8.96
C GLY A 97 49.52 -18.72 9.89
N GLY A 98 48.91 -18.06 10.87
CA GLY A 98 49.60 -17.17 11.82
C GLY A 98 49.74 -15.71 11.36
N ILE A 99 49.19 -15.35 10.20
CA ILE A 99 49.14 -13.98 9.69
C ILE A 99 47.69 -13.47 9.85
N VAL A 100 47.55 -12.29 10.48
CA VAL A 100 46.29 -11.54 10.52
C VAL A 100 46.26 -10.62 9.30
N GLN A 101 45.29 -10.80 8.41
CA GLN A 101 45.04 -9.90 7.29
C GLN A 101 43.73 -9.17 7.52
N GLN A 102 43.76 -7.84 7.39
CA GLN A 102 42.56 -7.01 7.40
C GLN A 102 42.07 -6.83 5.96
N LYS A 103 40.84 -7.29 5.69
CA LYS A 103 40.14 -7.03 4.44
C LYS A 103 39.08 -5.97 4.69
N ARG A 104 39.10 -4.89 3.91
CA ARG A 104 38.03 -3.89 3.90
C ARG A 104 37.15 -4.17 2.70
N GLU A 105 35.86 -4.36 2.93
CA GLU A 105 34.85 -4.47 1.88
C GLU A 105 33.79 -3.39 2.11
N SER A 106 33.40 -2.71 1.04
CA SER A 106 32.30 -1.75 1.08
C SER A 106 31.02 -2.48 0.68
N THR A 107 30.02 -2.49 1.55
CA THR A 107 28.70 -3.05 1.28
C THR A 107 27.64 -1.96 1.36
N VAL A 108 26.56 -2.12 0.61
CA VAL A 108 25.40 -1.24 0.71
C VAL A 108 24.59 -1.69 1.92
N ASN A 109 24.24 -0.75 2.79
CA ASN A 109 23.38 -1.00 3.92
C ASN A 109 21.92 -1.11 3.46
N HIS A 110 21.28 -2.20 3.85
CA HIS A 110 19.87 -2.46 3.61
C HIS A 110 19.11 -2.42 4.94
N LEU A 111 17.89 -1.88 4.91
CA LEU A 111 17.03 -1.97 6.08
C LEU A 111 16.57 -3.39 6.35
N ASP A 112 16.43 -3.72 7.63
CA ASP A 112 15.84 -4.99 8.04
C ASP A 112 14.37 -5.06 7.56
N GLY A 113 13.95 -6.25 7.12
CA GLY A 113 12.60 -6.48 6.62
C GLY A 113 11.51 -6.18 7.65
N ALA A 114 11.79 -6.31 8.95
CA ALA A 114 10.84 -5.91 9.99
C ALA A 114 10.63 -4.38 10.04
N ILE A 115 11.70 -3.61 9.79
CA ILE A 115 11.64 -2.15 9.71
C ILE A 115 10.86 -1.73 8.47
N LEU A 116 11.14 -2.34 7.31
CA LEU A 116 10.40 -2.08 6.07
C LEU A 116 8.90 -2.35 6.23
N LEU A 117 8.52 -3.46 6.88
CA LEU A 117 7.13 -3.76 7.18
C LEU A 117 6.48 -2.72 8.08
N ARG A 118 7.19 -2.26 9.14
CA ARG A 118 6.69 -1.20 10.02
C ARG A 118 6.47 0.09 9.23
N LEU A 119 7.45 0.54 8.46
CA LEU A 119 7.33 1.75 7.64
C LEU A 119 6.18 1.64 6.64
N SER A 120 5.99 0.47 6.01
CA SER A 120 4.89 0.28 5.07
C SER A 120 3.50 0.47 5.69
N ARG A 121 3.34 0.16 6.98
CA ARG A 121 2.06 0.35 7.69
C ARG A 121 1.83 1.81 8.05
N VAL A 122 2.89 2.49 8.48
CA VAL A 122 2.85 3.93 8.77
C VAL A 122 2.54 4.71 7.50
N PHE A 123 3.12 4.33 6.36
CA PHE A 123 2.78 4.92 5.07
C PHE A 123 1.35 4.63 4.62
N ASP A 124 0.80 3.45 4.91
CA ASP A 124 -0.62 3.16 4.67
C ASP A 124 -1.53 4.06 5.51
N GLU A 125 -1.23 4.19 6.81
CA GLU A 125 -1.97 5.03 7.76
C GLU A 125 -1.97 6.49 7.31
N MET A 126 -0.79 7.06 7.03
CA MET A 126 -0.67 8.43 6.53
C MET A 126 -1.35 8.62 5.16
N SER A 127 -1.23 7.65 4.24
CA SER A 127 -1.91 7.74 2.94
C SER A 127 -3.42 7.71 3.08
N HIS A 128 -3.96 6.91 4.01
CA HIS A 128 -5.38 6.85 4.31
C HIS A 128 -5.88 8.16 4.92
N GLU A 129 -5.14 8.74 5.86
CA GLU A 129 -5.46 10.02 6.48
C GLU A 129 -5.49 11.18 5.48
N LEU A 130 -4.59 11.15 4.49
CA LEU A 130 -4.54 12.12 3.40
C LEU A 130 -5.62 11.89 2.33
N GLY A 131 -6.43 10.82 2.44
CA GLY A 131 -7.49 10.48 1.49
C GLY A 131 -7.02 9.76 0.22
N PHE A 132 -5.77 9.30 0.19
CA PHE A 132 -5.19 8.49 -0.90
C PHE A 132 -5.25 6.99 -0.64
N GLY A 133 -5.75 6.59 0.53
CA GLY A 133 -5.98 5.18 0.83
C GLY A 133 -6.93 4.57 -0.19
N ALA A 134 -6.57 3.39 -0.73
CA ALA A 134 -7.58 2.52 -1.27
C ALA A 134 -8.69 2.37 -0.21
N PRO A 135 -9.98 2.35 -0.58
CA PRO A 135 -11.04 2.07 0.37
C PRO A 135 -10.77 0.68 0.95
N THR A 136 -10.08 0.62 2.07
CA THR A 136 -10.07 -0.55 2.92
C THR A 136 -11.47 -0.60 3.45
N SER A 137 -12.28 -1.49 2.90
CA SER A 137 -13.56 -1.90 3.48
C SER A 137 -13.30 -2.24 4.94
N SER A 138 -13.53 -1.28 5.83
CA SER A 138 -13.44 -1.45 7.28
C SER A 138 -14.70 -2.11 7.84
N GLU A 139 -15.57 -2.62 6.98
CA GLU A 139 -16.58 -3.59 7.33
C GLU A 139 -16.31 -4.88 6.56
N PRO A 140 -16.27 -6.06 7.22
CA PRO A 140 -16.56 -7.29 6.52
C PRO A 140 -18.02 -7.19 6.10
N HIS A 141 -18.30 -6.74 4.88
CA HIS A 141 -19.63 -6.87 4.30
C HIS A 141 -19.94 -8.37 4.29
N GLU A 142 -20.90 -8.74 5.12
CA GLU A 142 -21.44 -10.08 5.22
C GLU A 142 -21.80 -10.60 3.82
N ASP A 143 -21.19 -11.73 3.45
CA ASP A 143 -21.69 -12.73 2.51
C ASP A 143 -22.46 -12.27 1.26
N ASN A 144 -21.87 -11.41 0.42
CA ASN A 144 -21.79 -11.59 -1.05
C ASN A 144 -21.11 -10.37 -1.72
N PRO A 145 -19.87 -10.47 -2.22
CA PRO A 145 -19.30 -9.41 -3.06
C PRO A 145 -20.00 -9.41 -4.42
N GLY A 146 -21.10 -8.65 -4.53
CA GLY A 146 -21.85 -8.50 -5.77
C GLY A 146 -21.05 -7.73 -6.83
N LEU A 147 -21.29 -8.05 -8.11
CA LEU A 147 -20.65 -7.39 -9.26
C LEU A 147 -20.91 -5.86 -9.32
N GLY A 148 -21.93 -5.37 -8.61
CA GLY A 148 -22.20 -3.94 -8.47
C GLY A 148 -21.13 -3.20 -7.66
N ASP A 149 -20.55 -3.85 -6.66
CA ASP A 149 -19.49 -3.28 -5.83
C ASP A 149 -18.17 -3.19 -6.61
N LEU A 150 -17.90 -4.22 -7.43
CA LEU A 150 -16.84 -4.22 -8.44
C LEU A 150 -17.03 -3.10 -9.48
N ARG A 151 -18.27 -2.84 -9.92
CA ARG A 151 -18.56 -1.76 -10.86
C ARG A 151 -18.27 -0.38 -10.25
N GLY A 152 -18.68 -0.15 -9.00
CA GLY A 152 -18.35 1.08 -8.27
C GLY A 152 -16.84 1.30 -8.15
N LEU A 153 -16.12 0.26 -7.72
CA LEU A 153 -14.66 0.29 -7.58
C LEU A 153 -13.91 0.53 -8.91
N LEU A 154 -14.46 0.09 -10.05
CA LEU A 154 -13.86 0.32 -11.37
C LEU A 154 -14.14 1.74 -11.88
N ILE A 155 -15.33 2.28 -11.63
CA ILE A 155 -15.68 3.65 -11.99
C ILE A 155 -14.85 4.65 -11.19
N ASP A 156 -14.70 4.43 -9.88
CA ASP A 156 -13.91 5.29 -8.99
C ASP A 156 -12.40 5.30 -9.37
N ARG A 157 -11.93 4.24 -10.04
CA ARG A 157 -10.56 4.14 -10.57
C ARG A 157 -10.39 4.70 -11.99
N GLY A 158 -11.43 5.32 -12.55
CA GLY A 158 -11.41 5.85 -13.91
C GLY A 158 -11.37 4.78 -15.00
N GLN A 159 -11.67 3.52 -14.65
CA GLN A 159 -11.71 2.38 -15.57
C GLN A 159 -13.14 2.16 -16.07
N THR A 160 -13.75 3.21 -16.61
CA THR A 160 -15.16 3.22 -17.03
C THR A 160 -15.44 2.21 -18.14
N GLU A 161 -14.51 2.01 -19.08
CA GLU A 161 -14.63 0.99 -20.14
C GLU A 161 -14.69 -0.44 -19.58
N ALA A 162 -13.95 -0.73 -18.50
CA ALA A 162 -13.98 -2.04 -17.84
C ALA A 162 -15.27 -2.21 -17.03
N ALA A 163 -15.79 -1.13 -16.43
CA ALA A 163 -17.06 -1.13 -15.71
C ALA A 163 -18.27 -1.34 -16.64
N GLU A 164 -18.20 -0.89 -17.90
CA GLU A 164 -19.24 -1.09 -18.92
C GLU A 164 -19.28 -2.52 -19.47
N GLN A 165 -18.17 -3.27 -19.38
CA GLN A 165 -18.09 -4.66 -19.82
C GLN A 165 -18.61 -5.66 -18.77
N LEU A 166 -18.96 -5.21 -17.57
CA LEU A 166 -19.59 -6.07 -16.57
C LEU A 166 -21.06 -6.34 -16.94
N PRO A 167 -21.54 -7.59 -16.80
CA PRO A 167 -22.92 -7.93 -17.11
C PRO A 167 -23.89 -7.10 -16.24
N ASN A 168 -24.82 -6.39 -16.90
CA ASN A 168 -25.85 -5.61 -16.23
C ASN A 168 -26.86 -6.55 -15.57
N LEU A 169 -26.64 -6.89 -14.30
CA LEU A 169 -27.68 -7.47 -13.44
C LEU A 169 -28.61 -6.35 -12.98
N ARG A 170 -29.47 -5.87 -13.88
CA ARG A 170 -30.65 -5.10 -13.50
C ARG A 170 -31.87 -5.98 -13.78
N GLY A 171 -32.30 -6.68 -12.73
CA GLY A 171 -33.48 -7.54 -12.73
C GLY A 171 -33.12 -8.99 -12.47
N ASP A 172 -33.26 -9.45 -11.24
CA ASP A 172 -34.40 -10.29 -10.82
C ASP A 172 -34.25 -10.63 -9.33
N GLY A 173 -35.32 -10.54 -8.54
CA GLY A 173 -35.26 -10.83 -7.10
C GLY A 173 -36.06 -9.90 -6.18
N ARG A 174 -37.05 -9.17 -6.70
CA ARG A 174 -38.23 -8.81 -5.89
C ARG A 174 -39.39 -9.64 -6.43
N GLU A 175 -39.55 -10.84 -5.88
CA GLU A 175 -40.87 -11.47 -5.84
C GLU A 175 -41.72 -10.61 -4.91
N GLU A 176 -42.50 -9.71 -5.52
CA GLU A 176 -43.63 -9.05 -4.90
C GLU A 176 -44.70 -10.12 -4.70
N ASP A 177 -44.78 -10.70 -3.50
CA ASP A 177 -45.95 -11.45 -3.05
C ASP A 177 -47.11 -10.45 -2.81
N GLU A 178 -47.69 -9.95 -3.89
CA GLU A 178 -48.99 -9.29 -3.91
C GLU A 178 -49.95 -10.05 -4.84
N ASP A 179 -50.41 -11.22 -4.38
CA ASP A 179 -51.67 -11.78 -4.87
C ASP A 179 -52.77 -11.52 -3.82
N ALA A 180 -53.54 -10.48 -4.12
CA ALA A 180 -54.83 -10.20 -3.53
C ALA A 180 -55.90 -11.18 -4.07
N ASN A 181 -56.70 -11.74 -3.17
CA ASN A 181 -58.12 -12.06 -3.38
C ASN A 181 -58.71 -12.35 -1.99
N ASP A 182 -59.40 -11.43 -1.31
CA ASP A 182 -60.70 -10.80 -1.61
C ASP A 182 -61.90 -11.72 -1.27
N LEU A 183 -62.83 -11.16 -0.49
CA LEU A 183 -64.22 -11.57 -0.19
C LEU A 183 -64.39 -12.77 0.79
N GLU A 184 -65.26 -12.78 1.81
CA GLU A 184 -66.58 -12.15 1.95
C GLU A 184 -66.94 -11.71 3.39
N ASP A 185 -67.86 -10.74 3.41
CA ASP A 185 -68.63 -10.17 4.52
C ASP A 185 -69.42 -11.18 5.40
N GLY A 186 -69.85 -10.72 6.58
CA GLY A 186 -71.22 -11.01 7.02
C GLY A 186 -71.43 -11.59 8.42
N ASP A 187 -71.44 -10.70 9.42
CA ASP A 187 -72.53 -10.48 10.39
C ASP A 187 -73.25 -11.69 11.04
N SER A 188 -73.02 -11.91 12.35
CA SER A 188 -74.02 -12.00 13.45
C SER A 188 -73.44 -12.62 14.72
#